data_AF-A0A524CQ80-F1
#
_entry.id   AF-A0A524CQ80-F1
#
_cell.length_a   1.000
_cell.length_b   1.000
_cell.length_c   1.000
_cell.angle_alpha   90.00
_cell.angle_beta   90.00
_cell.angle_gamma   90.00
#
_symmetry.space_group_name_H-M   'P 1'
#
loop_
_entity.id
_entity.type
_entity.pdbx_description
1 polymer ?
#
loop_
_entity_poly.entity_id
_entity_poly.type
_entity_poly.pdbx_seq_one_letter_code
_entity_poly.pdbx_strand_id
1 'polypeptide(L)'
;MAKNMNDFIVNRKDGIKICKICQSIIEDEVDHMKRRHPKYLQYIVKKEEKEERYMCCYCGLWVKNWREHVKDQHPEIIADAARRVKPEPEEEEFEFTF
;
A
#
# COMPACT_ATOMS: atom_id res chain seq x y z
N MET A 1 10.33 -11.30 9.26
CA MET A 1 8.96 -11.86 9.30
C MET A 1 8.42 -11.88 7.89
N ALA A 2 7.77 -12.97 7.46
CA ALA A 2 7.16 -13.10 6.13
C ALA A 2 6.18 -11.94 5.86
N LYS A 3 6.25 -11.37 4.67
CA LYS A 3 5.41 -10.28 4.16
C LYS A 3 4.31 -10.81 3.26
N ASN A 4 4.60 -11.83 2.43
CA ASN A 4 3.67 -12.33 1.42
C ASN A 4 3.50 -13.86 1.47
N MET A 5 2.47 -14.38 0.83
CA MET A 5 2.23 -15.83 0.71
C MET A 5 3.43 -16.56 0.08
N ASN A 6 4.09 -15.90 -0.88
CA ASN A 6 5.32 -16.38 -1.53
C ASN A 6 6.50 -16.57 -0.57
N ASP A 7 6.51 -15.93 0.60
CA ASP A 7 7.57 -16.14 1.59
C ASP A 7 7.49 -17.53 2.22
N PHE A 8 6.32 -18.16 2.21
CA PHE A 8 6.10 -19.49 2.78
C PHE A 8 6.36 -20.60 1.75
N ILE A 9 6.72 -20.27 0.52
CA ILE A 9 6.91 -21.23 -0.56
C ILE A 9 8.36 -21.14 -1.06
N VAL A 10 8.99 -22.30 -1.26
CA VAL A 10 10.31 -22.42 -1.88
C VAL A 10 10.13 -23.02 -3.24
N ASN A 11 10.59 -22.30 -4.27
CA ASN A 11 10.73 -22.85 -5.62
C ASN A 11 12.13 -23.45 -5.76
N ARG A 12 12.22 -24.77 -5.98
CA ARG A 12 13.47 -25.43 -6.32
C ARG A 12 13.75 -25.33 -7.82
N LYS A 13 15.01 -25.52 -8.21
CA LYS A 13 15.47 -25.47 -9.61
C LYS A 13 14.77 -26.49 -10.50
N ASP A 14 14.28 -27.57 -9.92
CA ASP A 14 13.56 -28.65 -10.60
C ASP A 14 12.07 -28.31 -10.89
N GLY A 15 11.64 -27.07 -10.63
CA GLY A 15 10.24 -26.64 -10.78
C GLY A 15 9.33 -27.07 -9.63
N ILE A 16 9.87 -27.78 -8.63
CA ILE A 16 9.12 -28.26 -7.46
C ILE A 16 8.91 -27.12 -6.48
N LYS A 17 7.66 -26.90 -6.07
CA LYS A 17 7.30 -25.97 -5.00
C LYS A 17 7.20 -26.70 -3.67
N ILE A 18 7.76 -26.13 -2.61
CA ILE A 18 7.78 -26.73 -1.28
C ILE A 18 7.27 -25.73 -0.25
N CYS A 19 6.38 -26.18 0.63
CA CYS A 19 5.91 -25.39 1.76
C CYS A 19 7.03 -25.25 2.80
N LYS A 20 7.42 -24.03 3.19
CA LYS A 20 8.36 -23.82 4.31
C LYS A 20 7.77 -24.21 5.66
N ILE A 21 6.44 -24.17 5.80
CA ILE A 21 5.76 -24.41 7.08
C ILE A 21 5.73 -25.91 7.40
N CYS A 22 5.34 -26.74 6.43
CA CYS A 22 5.21 -28.19 6.64
C CYS A 22 6.14 -29.06 5.78
N GLN A 23 7.02 -28.46 4.99
CA GLN A 23 8.01 -29.14 4.13
C GLN A 23 7.42 -30.10 3.09
N SER A 24 6.11 -30.04 2.84
CA SER A 24 5.48 -30.84 1.79
C SER A 24 5.66 -30.20 0.42
N ILE A 25 5.73 -31.05 -0.59
CA ILE A 25 5.64 -30.64 -2.00
C ILE A 25 4.23 -30.08 -2.24
N ILE A 26 4.16 -28.95 -2.95
CA ILE A 26 2.93 -28.24 -3.27
C ILE A 26 2.77 -28.21 -4.80
N GLU A 27 1.58 -28.53 -5.28
CA GLU A 27 1.18 -28.29 -6.68
C GLU A 27 0.45 -26.95 -6.77
N ASP A 28 -0.59 -26.76 -5.94
CA ASP A 28 -1.33 -25.50 -5.80
C ASP A 28 -1.07 -24.82 -4.45
N GLU A 29 -0.47 -23.63 -4.53
CA GLU A 29 -0.05 -22.81 -3.39
C GLU A 29 -1.23 -22.33 -2.54
N VAL A 30 -2.33 -21.91 -3.19
CA VAL A 30 -3.48 -21.31 -2.53
C VAL A 30 -4.29 -22.39 -1.81
N ASP A 31 -4.55 -23.51 -2.49
CA ASP A 31 -5.30 -24.64 -1.94
C ASP A 31 -4.55 -25.29 -0.77
N HIS A 32 -3.24 -25.49 -0.92
CA HIS A 32 -2.40 -26.02 0.15
C HIS A 32 -2.47 -25.15 1.42
N MET A 33 -2.31 -23.83 1.26
CA MET A 33 -2.36 -22.91 2.39
C MET A 33 -3.74 -22.84 3.02
N LYS A 34 -4.83 -22.89 2.22
CA LYS A 34 -6.21 -22.90 2.74
C LYS A 34 -6.50 -24.14 3.57
N ARG A 35 -6.07 -25.31 3.10
CA ARG A 35 -6.37 -26.59 3.76
C ARG A 35 -5.47 -26.88 4.96
N ARG A 36 -4.16 -26.69 4.83
CA ARG A 36 -3.19 -27.03 5.90
C ARG A 36 -2.82 -25.88 6.82
N HIS A 37 -2.86 -24.64 6.32
CA HIS A 37 -2.34 -23.48 7.03
C HIS A 37 -3.32 -22.29 7.09
N PRO A 38 -4.61 -22.50 7.43
CA PRO A 38 -5.62 -21.44 7.42
C PRO A 38 -5.29 -20.29 8.38
N LYS A 39 -4.63 -20.58 9.51
CA LYS A 39 -4.20 -19.56 10.48
C LYS A 39 -3.17 -18.58 9.88
N TYR A 40 -2.29 -19.06 9.02
CA TYR A 40 -1.27 -18.23 8.39
C TYR A 40 -1.88 -17.34 7.30
N LEU A 41 -2.86 -17.85 6.55
CA LEU A 41 -3.65 -17.02 5.63
C LEU A 41 -4.39 -15.90 6.37
N GLN A 42 -5.05 -16.20 7.48
CA GLN A 42 -5.70 -15.16 8.30
C GLN A 42 -4.71 -14.13 8.83
N TYR A 43 -3.48 -14.54 9.14
CA TYR A 43 -2.43 -13.62 9.57
C TYR A 43 -2.00 -12.69 8.43
N ILE A 44 -1.81 -13.22 7.21
CA ILE A 44 -1.45 -12.43 6.03
C ILE A 44 -2.56 -11.41 5.73
N VAL A 45 -3.82 -11.85 5.68
CA VAL A 45 -4.96 -10.96 5.41
C VAL A 45 -5.09 -9.85 6.45
N LYS A 46 -5.03 -10.19 7.75
CA LYS A 46 -5.08 -9.18 8.83
C LYS A 46 -3.90 -8.22 8.80
N LYS A 47 -2.76 -8.66 8.26
CA LYS A 47 -1.56 -7.83 8.15
C LYS A 47 -1.65 -6.92 6.93
N GLU A 48 -2.11 -7.41 5.78
CA GLU A 48 -2.46 -6.57 4.61
C GLU A 48 -3.45 -5.47 5.03
N GLU A 49 -4.51 -5.83 5.76
CA GLU A 49 -5.48 -4.86 6.29
C GLU A 49 -4.91 -3.83 7.30
N LYS A 50 -3.76 -4.13 7.91
CA LYS A 50 -3.05 -3.23 8.83
C LYS A 50 -1.98 -2.38 8.16
N GLU A 51 -1.29 -2.92 7.15
CA GLU A 51 -0.21 -2.22 6.44
C GLU A 51 -0.75 -1.12 5.51
N GLU A 52 -2.01 -1.19 5.09
CA GLU A 52 -2.65 -0.14 4.27
C GLU A 52 -3.34 0.95 5.10
N ARG A 53 -2.79 1.32 6.27
CA ARG A 53 -3.34 2.44 7.06
C ARG A 53 -2.27 3.50 7.26
N TYR A 54 -2.56 4.69 6.76
CA TYR A 54 -1.79 5.90 7.03
C TYR A 54 -2.29 6.53 8.32
N MET A 55 -1.37 7.01 9.17
CA MET A 55 -1.74 7.79 10.34
C MET A 55 -1.93 9.25 9.94
N CYS A 56 -3.05 9.84 10.37
CA CYS A 56 -3.26 11.26 10.30
C CYS A 56 -2.45 12.00 11.36
N CYS A 57 -1.51 12.85 10.94
CA CYS A 57 -0.75 13.68 11.87
C CYS A 57 -1.58 14.83 12.46
N TYR A 58 -2.74 15.15 11.90
CA TYR A 58 -3.61 16.25 12.38
C TYR A 58 -4.62 15.79 13.42
N CYS A 59 -5.26 14.63 13.24
CA CYS A 59 -6.26 14.10 14.17
C CYS A 59 -5.89 12.75 14.82
N GLY A 60 -4.74 12.16 14.49
CA GLY A 60 -4.27 10.90 15.08
C GLY A 60 -5.01 9.65 14.62
N LEU A 61 -5.94 9.76 13.66
CA LEU A 61 -6.72 8.64 13.15
C LEU A 61 -5.93 7.81 12.11
N TRP A 62 -6.10 6.50 12.16
CA TRP A 62 -5.56 5.58 11.16
C TRP A 62 -6.54 5.40 10.01
N VAL A 63 -6.16 5.80 8.80
CA VAL A 63 -7.04 5.87 7.63
C VAL A 63 -6.46 5.11 6.46
N LYS A 64 -7.31 4.46 5.66
CA LYS A 64 -6.86 3.69 4.49
C LYS A 64 -6.37 4.59 3.35
N ASN A 65 -7.08 5.69 3.11
CA ASN A 65 -6.73 6.66 2.08
C ASN A 65 -6.51 8.03 2.73
N TRP A 66 -5.24 8.41 2.84
CA TRP A 66 -4.84 9.69 3.43
C TRP A 66 -5.47 10.89 2.70
N ARG A 67 -5.47 10.84 1.36
CA ARG A 67 -5.87 11.97 0.53
C ARG A 67 -7.37 12.25 0.59
N GLU A 68 -8.18 11.20 0.61
CA GLU A 68 -9.63 11.32 0.79
C GLU A 68 -9.95 11.80 2.21
N HIS A 69 -9.31 11.21 3.22
CA HIS A 69 -9.49 11.64 4.60
C HIS A 69 -9.19 13.13 4.81
N VAL A 70 -8.08 13.65 4.26
CA VAL A 70 -7.74 15.07 4.39
C VAL A 70 -8.75 15.96 3.66
N LYS A 71 -9.29 15.54 2.53
CA LYS A 71 -10.34 16.29 1.82
C LYS A 71 -11.63 16.41 2.65
N ASP A 72 -12.03 15.34 3.29
CA ASP A 72 -13.31 15.28 4.00
C ASP A 72 -13.23 15.84 5.43
N GLN A 73 -12.09 15.65 6.11
CA GLN A 73 -11.94 15.97 7.53
C GLN A 73 -11.03 17.17 7.82
N HIS A 74 -10.20 17.57 6.85
CA HIS A 74 -9.24 18.67 6.99
C HIS A 74 -9.22 19.61 5.77
N PRO A 75 -10.38 20.13 5.31
CA PRO A 75 -10.45 21.00 4.14
C PRO A 75 -9.64 22.30 4.30
N GLU A 76 -9.46 22.78 5.53
CA GLU A 76 -8.66 23.95 5.87
C GLU A 76 -7.18 23.81 5.49
N ILE A 77 -6.65 22.59 5.53
CA ILE A 77 -5.24 22.31 5.20
C ILE A 77 -5.03 22.39 3.68
N ILE A 78 -6.02 21.94 2.91
CA ILE A 78 -6.01 22.04 1.46
C ILE A 78 -6.10 23.51 1.03
N ALA A 79 -6.94 24.29 1.70
CA ALA A 79 -7.08 25.72 1.46
C ALA A 79 -5.78 26.49 1.78
N ASP A 80 -5.09 26.16 2.88
CA ASP A 80 -3.81 26.78 3.22
C ASP A 80 -2.69 26.39 2.23
N ALA A 81 -2.65 25.14 1.79
CA ALA A 81 -1.71 24.69 0.77
C ALA A 81 -1.91 25.43 -0.56
N ALA A 82 -3.16 25.65 -0.98
CA ALA A 82 -3.47 26.39 -2.20
C ALA A 82 -3.01 27.86 -2.14
N ARG A 83 -3.06 28.49 -0.96
CA ARG A 83 -2.59 29.88 -0.76
C ARG A 83 -1.07 30.03 -0.84
N ARG A 84 -0.32 28.95 -0.60
CA ARG A 84 1.16 28.96 -0.63
C ARG A 84 1.72 28.74 -2.04
N VAL A 85 0.89 28.32 -3.00
CA VAL A 85 1.29 28.23 -4.40
C VAL A 85 1.34 29.66 -4.94
N LYS A 86 2.55 30.16 -5.16
CA LYS A 86 2.77 31.44 -5.85
C LYS A 86 2.14 31.32 -7.24
N PRO A 87 1.29 32.26 -7.69
CA PRO A 87 0.77 32.22 -9.05
C PRO A 87 1.95 32.17 -10.04
N GLU A 88 1.82 31.36 -11.10
CA GLU A 88 2.80 31.31 -12.17
C GLU A 88 2.96 32.73 -12.73
N PRO A 89 4.19 33.24 -12.92
CA PRO A 89 4.37 34.56 -13.50
C PRO A 89 3.76 34.57 -14.91
N GLU A 90 2.81 35.49 -15.13
CA GLU A 90 2.25 35.75 -16.46
C GLU A 90 3.41 36.12 -17.39
N GLU A 91 3.54 35.40 -18.51
CA GLU A 91 4.51 35.72 -19.55
C GLU A 91 4.16 37.10 -20.14
N GLU A 92 4.88 38.15 -19.74
CA GLU A 92 4.81 39.45 -20.42
C GLU A 92 5.32 39.26 -21.85
N GLU A 93 4.39 39.22 -22.82
CA GLU A 93 4.71 39.32 -24.24
C GLU A 93 5.38 40.68 -24.50
N PHE A 94 6.71 40.67 -24.56
CA PHE A 94 7.50 41.84 -24.92
C PHE A 94 7.37 42.08 -26.43
N GLU A 95 6.40 42.89 -26.85
CA GLU A 95 6.32 43.38 -28.23
C GLU A 95 7.53 44.28 -28.54
N PHE A 96 8.49 43.74 -29.29
CA PHE A 96 9.55 44.54 -29.91
C PHE A 96 8.94 45.37 -31.06
N THR A 97 8.74 46.67 -30.85
CA THR A 97 8.50 47.62 -31.94
C THR A 97 9.83 47.96 -32.63
N PHE A 98 9.89 47.68 -33.93
CA PHE A 98 11.03 47.89 -34.86
C PHE A 98 11.36 49.36 -35.11
#